data_AF-A0A5N8YYG0-F1
#
_entry.id   AF-A0A5N8YYG0-F1
#
_cell.length_a   1.000
_cell.length_b   1.000
_cell.length_c   1.000
_cell.angle_alpha   90.00
_cell.angle_beta   90.00
_cell.angle_gamma   90.00
#
_symmetry.space_group_name_H-M   'P 1'
#
loop_
_entity.id
_entity.type
_entity.pdbx_description
1 polymer ?
#
loop_
_entity_poly.entity_id
_entity_poly.type
_entity_poly.pdbx_seq_one_letter_code
_entity_poly.pdbx_strand_id
1 'polypeptide(L)'
;MASRLFSRHWVVLLALLSIALFFTGCYPSHPQSVFDPKGPVSDNQLTLFYVIFWAAVAVFIVVIGVFGLTLFKFRARSGHSDRPVQVHGNRTLEIAWTVAPALLLAAIAVMTIRSIFELNEPPSDHPMQIDVMAHQWWWEIGYPEFNITTANEIVVPVNTDVSFKLDSNDVIHSFWVPKLAGKQDIIPNKTNNTWFRADEAGVYQGQCAEFCGIAHALMRFHVKAVSQEEFDRWVTSQQGPPATRTGNGALGQQVFLTKGCIVCHSISGPDTDDLRQGRTEAFMAGKAEWTEGEPNQTHGPNLTHFASRSNLAGGILENTEENLRSWLTDPEKMKPGNRMSRLGMAFNHPDASNKLTAEDIDLLVEYLLPPPELGAPEDQDGGSIAKRSPEVILNEVGCGSCHTLDEVDGMNGTIGPELTGLGARAGTRESALTAEEYIRESIEMPGAYVVDGFSNLMPSLRDSMTNDELDVLVEYLRNLE
;
A
#
# COMPACT_ATOMS: atom_id res chain seq x y z
N MET A 1 -27.61 9.28 58.95
CA MET A 1 -26.58 10.32 59.11
C MET A 1 -25.50 10.14 58.04
N ALA A 2 -25.85 10.29 56.76
CA ALA A 2 -24.97 9.99 55.62
C ALA A 2 -25.25 10.93 54.43
N SER A 3 -25.18 12.25 54.64
CA SER A 3 -25.51 13.23 53.60
C SER A 3 -24.58 14.46 53.57
N ARG A 4 -23.29 14.28 53.86
CA ARG A 4 -22.28 15.36 53.74
C ARG A 4 -20.97 14.92 53.12
N LEU A 5 -21.00 13.99 52.15
CA LEU A 5 -19.79 13.43 51.53
C LEU A 5 -19.39 14.04 50.17
N PHE A 6 -20.04 15.10 49.70
CA PHE A 6 -19.51 15.93 48.63
C PHE A 6 -19.45 17.38 49.09
N SER A 7 -18.33 17.77 49.71
CA SER A 7 -18.06 19.18 49.97
C SER A 7 -17.92 19.90 48.63
N ARG A 8 -18.36 21.17 48.53
CA ARG A 8 -18.22 22.00 47.31
C ARG A 8 -16.80 21.96 46.71
N HIS A 9 -15.78 21.73 47.54
CA HIS A 9 -14.38 21.62 47.13
C HIS A 9 -14.11 20.39 46.27
N TRP A 10 -14.72 19.23 46.55
CA TRP A 10 -14.57 18.02 45.73
C TRP A 10 -15.25 18.15 44.37
N VAL A 11 -16.39 18.83 44.31
CA VAL A 11 -17.08 19.13 43.04
C VAL A 11 -16.25 20.08 42.18
N VAL A 12 -15.65 21.11 42.80
CA VAL A 12 -14.76 22.05 42.10
C VAL A 12 -13.47 21.37 41.65
N LEU A 13 -12.86 20.52 42.48
CA LEU A 13 -11.67 19.73 42.12
C LEU A 13 -11.94 18.77 40.98
N LEU A 14 -13.06 18.04 41.01
CA LEU A 14 -13.46 17.15 39.91
C LEU A 14 -13.77 17.94 38.64
N ALA A 15 -14.41 19.10 38.73
CA ALA A 15 -14.65 19.95 37.57
C ALA A 15 -13.33 20.47 36.97
N LEU A 16 -12.40 20.94 37.80
CA LEU A 16 -11.07 21.40 37.37
C LEU A 16 -10.22 20.26 36.79
N LEU A 17 -10.28 19.07 37.38
CA LEU A 17 -9.60 17.88 36.88
C LEU A 17 -10.18 17.42 35.55
N SER A 18 -11.51 17.40 35.41
CA SER A 18 -12.17 17.11 34.14
C SER A 18 -11.79 18.13 33.08
N ILE A 19 -11.80 19.42 33.41
CA ILE A 19 -11.35 20.49 32.49
C ILE A 19 -9.89 20.27 32.09
N ALA A 20 -9.00 19.97 33.04
CA ALA A 20 -7.60 19.69 32.77
C ALA A 20 -7.41 18.46 31.85
N LEU A 21 -8.16 17.37 32.08
CA LEU A 21 -8.18 16.18 31.22
C LEU A 21 -8.75 16.46 29.82
N PHE A 22 -9.72 17.38 29.70
CA PHE A 22 -10.23 17.84 28.40
C PHE A 22 -9.15 18.56 27.58
N PHE A 23 -8.24 19.31 28.24
CA PHE A 23 -7.16 20.01 27.55
C PHE A 23 -5.98 19.11 27.14
N THR A 24 -5.84 17.92 27.71
CA THR A 24 -4.76 16.97 27.33
C THR A 24 -5.01 16.25 26.00
N GLY A 25 -6.18 16.40 25.37
CA GLY A 25 -6.53 15.71 24.11
C GLY A 25 -5.98 16.36 22.83
N CYS A 26 -5.41 17.57 22.90
CA CYS A 26 -4.84 18.23 21.73
C CYS A 26 -3.39 17.79 21.56
N TYR A 27 -3.13 16.90 20.60
CA TYR A 27 -1.78 16.54 20.14
C TYR A 27 -1.63 16.86 18.64
N PRO A 28 -1.51 18.15 18.25
CA PRO A 28 -1.47 18.55 16.85
C PRO A 28 -0.32 17.91 16.07
N SER A 29 0.81 17.64 16.74
CA SER A 29 1.96 16.98 16.13
C SER A 29 1.80 15.47 15.91
N HIS A 30 0.66 14.87 16.31
CA HIS A 30 0.39 13.46 15.99
C HIS A 30 0.51 13.22 14.49
N PRO A 31 1.13 12.12 14.04
CA PRO A 31 1.29 11.86 12.60
C PRO A 31 -0.01 11.84 11.79
N GLN A 32 -1.11 11.39 12.41
CA GLN A 32 -2.46 11.36 11.83
C GLN A 32 -3.34 12.57 12.21
N SER A 33 -2.76 13.67 12.70
CA SER A 33 -3.52 14.87 13.05
C SER A 33 -3.95 15.65 11.81
N VAL A 34 -5.22 16.06 11.76
CA VAL A 34 -5.76 17.00 10.76
C VAL A 34 -5.60 18.47 11.17
N PHE A 35 -5.08 18.73 12.38
CA PHE A 35 -4.90 20.07 12.95
C PHE A 35 -3.46 20.62 12.77
N ASP A 36 -2.64 19.94 11.96
CA ASP A 36 -1.28 20.35 11.58
C ASP A 36 -1.10 20.13 10.07
N PRO A 37 -1.77 20.94 9.23
CA PRO A 37 -1.77 20.78 7.79
C PRO A 37 -0.40 21.15 7.21
N LYS A 38 0.00 20.42 6.17
CA LYS A 38 1.31 20.50 5.51
C LYS A 38 1.18 20.54 3.98
N GLY A 39 0.00 20.92 3.51
CA GLY A 39 -0.33 21.08 2.10
C GLY A 39 -1.55 22.00 1.92
N PRO A 40 -1.79 22.49 0.70
CA PRO A 40 -2.86 23.45 0.41
C PRO A 40 -4.26 22.87 0.60
N VAL A 41 -4.44 21.56 0.32
CA VAL A 41 -5.74 20.89 0.47
C VAL A 41 -6.13 20.81 1.94
N SER A 42 -5.24 20.30 2.80
CA SER A 42 -5.50 20.19 4.24
C SER A 42 -5.59 21.55 4.93
N ASP A 43 -4.86 22.56 4.48
CA ASP A 43 -4.96 23.94 5.01
C ASP A 43 -6.32 24.59 4.70
N ASN A 44 -6.81 24.44 3.47
CA ASN A 44 -8.16 24.90 3.09
C ASN A 44 -9.23 24.21 3.95
N GLN A 45 -9.12 22.89 4.13
CA GLN A 45 -10.03 22.11 4.96
C GLN A 45 -10.02 22.56 6.44
N LEU A 46 -8.83 22.83 7.01
CA LEU A 46 -8.72 23.31 8.38
C LEU A 46 -9.31 24.72 8.55
N THR A 47 -9.10 25.59 7.57
CA THR A 47 -9.69 26.94 7.55
C THR A 47 -11.22 26.86 7.55
N LEU A 48 -11.81 26.06 6.66
CA LEU A 48 -13.25 25.82 6.64
C LEU A 48 -13.77 25.26 7.95
N PHE A 49 -13.05 24.29 8.53
CA PHE A 49 -13.39 23.72 9.83
C PHE A 49 -13.48 24.80 10.90
N TYR A 50 -12.48 25.68 11.03
CA TYR A 50 -12.50 26.72 12.06
C TYR A 50 -13.62 27.74 11.87
N VAL A 51 -13.94 28.12 10.62
CA VAL A 51 -15.07 29.01 10.33
C VAL A 51 -16.38 28.39 10.81
N ILE A 52 -16.63 27.12 10.45
CA ILE A 52 -17.85 26.40 10.84
C ILE A 52 -17.88 26.17 12.35
N PHE A 53 -16.76 25.77 12.93
CA PHE A 53 -16.62 25.51 14.36
C PHE A 53 -16.96 26.75 15.19
N TRP A 54 -16.38 27.91 14.89
CA TRP A 54 -16.64 29.13 15.64
C TRP A 54 -18.06 29.66 15.43
N ALA A 55 -18.63 29.50 14.23
CA ALA A 55 -20.05 29.78 14.01
C ALA A 55 -20.95 28.89 14.88
N ALA A 56 -20.65 27.59 14.95
CA ALA A 56 -21.38 26.64 15.79
C ALA A 56 -21.22 26.96 17.29
N VAL A 57 -20.03 27.32 17.75
CA VAL A 57 -19.77 27.75 19.14
C VAL A 57 -20.58 29.00 19.49
N ALA A 58 -20.66 29.99 18.59
CA ALA A 58 -21.45 31.19 18.82
C ALA A 58 -22.95 30.86 19.00
N VAL A 59 -23.51 30.03 18.11
CA VAL A 59 -24.90 29.56 18.22
C VAL A 59 -25.10 28.76 19.51
N PHE A 60 -24.17 27.86 19.84
CA PHE A 60 -24.22 27.06 21.05
C PHE A 60 -24.25 27.93 22.32
N ILE A 61 -23.38 28.94 22.41
CA ILE A 61 -23.36 29.88 23.55
C ILE A 61 -24.68 30.63 23.68
N VAL A 62 -25.28 31.07 22.57
CA VAL A 62 -26.58 31.75 22.59
C VAL A 62 -27.68 30.80 23.08
N VAL A 63 -27.79 29.60 22.51
CA VAL A 63 -28.82 28.63 22.86
C VAL A 63 -28.69 28.18 24.31
N ILE A 64 -27.49 27.75 24.72
CA ILE A 64 -27.22 27.30 26.09
C ILE A 64 -27.34 28.46 27.08
N GLY A 65 -26.93 29.68 26.69
CA GLY A 65 -27.09 30.88 27.51
C GLY A 65 -28.56 31.19 27.78
N VAL A 66 -29.39 31.25 26.73
CA VAL A 66 -30.83 31.46 26.87
C VAL A 66 -31.48 30.34 27.68
N PHE A 67 -31.13 29.08 27.42
CA PHE A 67 -31.63 27.94 28.17
C PHE A 67 -31.22 27.97 29.65
N GLY A 68 -29.96 28.31 29.95
CA GLY A 68 -29.49 28.48 31.32
C GLY A 68 -30.20 29.63 32.04
N LEU A 69 -30.41 30.75 31.34
CA LEU A 69 -31.16 31.90 31.85
C LEU A 69 -32.62 31.54 32.14
N THR A 70 -33.29 30.79 31.27
CA THR A 70 -34.68 30.38 31.50
C THR A 70 -34.79 29.42 32.68
N LEU A 71 -33.88 28.44 32.77
CA LEU A 71 -33.81 27.53 33.92
C LEU A 71 -33.53 28.27 35.22
N PHE A 72 -32.66 29.28 35.22
CA PHE A 72 -32.33 30.03 36.44
C PHE A 72 -33.44 31.02 36.84
N LYS A 73 -33.94 31.81 35.88
CA LYS A 73 -34.90 32.89 36.12
C LYS A 73 -36.32 32.38 36.40
N PHE A 74 -36.75 31.33 35.70
CA PHE A 74 -38.11 30.78 35.80
C PHE A 74 -38.19 29.49 36.63
N ARG A 75 -37.15 29.18 37.41
CA ARG A 75 -37.19 28.08 38.39
C ARG A 75 -38.30 28.31 39.41
N ALA A 76 -39.24 27.38 39.49
CA ALA A 76 -40.30 27.40 40.50
C ALA A 76 -39.70 27.36 41.93
N ARG A 77 -40.16 28.26 42.80
CA ARG A 77 -39.77 28.33 44.21
C ARG A 77 -40.92 27.84 45.08
N SER A 78 -40.59 27.15 46.18
CA SER A 78 -41.59 26.68 47.15
C SER A 78 -42.39 27.86 47.70
N GLY A 79 -43.71 27.82 47.56
CA GLY A 79 -44.63 28.86 48.06
C GLY A 79 -45.11 29.88 47.03
N HIS A 80 -44.76 29.75 45.74
CA HIS A 80 -45.39 30.50 44.66
C HIS A 80 -46.40 29.61 43.91
N SER A 81 -47.69 29.95 43.97
CA SER A 81 -48.80 29.23 43.33
C SER A 81 -49.39 29.96 42.13
N ASP A 82 -48.84 31.12 41.77
CA ASP A 82 -49.37 31.95 40.69
C ASP A 82 -49.05 31.34 39.32
N ARG A 83 -50.06 31.30 38.45
CA ARG A 83 -49.89 30.85 37.07
C ARG A 83 -49.00 31.85 36.32
N PRO A 84 -48.02 31.40 35.51
CA PRO A 84 -47.20 32.31 34.71
C PRO A 84 -48.06 33.02 33.66
N VAL A 85 -47.56 34.14 33.13
CA VAL A 85 -48.21 34.84 32.02
C VAL A 85 -48.37 33.87 30.83
N GLN A 86 -49.60 33.69 30.37
CA GLN A 86 -49.92 32.78 29.27
C GLN A 86 -49.59 33.46 27.93
N VAL A 87 -48.36 33.28 27.46
CA VAL A 87 -47.89 33.76 26.16
C VAL A 87 -47.94 32.60 25.17
N HIS A 88 -48.59 32.78 24.01
CA HIS A 88 -48.75 31.72 23.01
C HIS A 88 -47.71 31.74 21.88
N GLY A 89 -46.93 32.80 21.74
CA GLY A 89 -45.90 32.91 20.72
C GLY A 89 -45.47 34.35 20.45
N ASN A 90 -44.54 34.51 19.53
CA ASN A 90 -44.11 35.81 19.04
C ASN A 90 -43.69 35.66 17.57
N ARG A 91 -44.57 36.05 16.65
CA ARG A 91 -44.35 35.93 15.20
C ARG A 91 -43.03 36.58 14.74
N THR A 92 -42.65 37.72 15.33
CA THR A 92 -41.40 38.40 14.97
C THR A 92 -40.19 37.57 15.38
N LEU A 93 -40.22 37.00 16.59
CA LEU A 93 -39.16 36.11 17.07
C LEU A 93 -39.11 34.82 16.24
N GLU A 94 -40.29 34.31 15.88
CA GLU A 94 -40.44 33.12 15.04
C GLU A 94 -39.81 33.30 13.65
N ILE A 95 -40.05 34.44 13.01
CA ILE A 95 -39.41 34.74 11.72
C ILE A 95 -37.90 34.95 11.91
N ALA A 96 -37.49 35.69 12.95
CA ALA A 96 -36.09 36.01 13.17
C ALA A 96 -35.22 34.77 13.38
N TRP A 97 -35.66 33.82 14.23
CA TRP A 97 -34.90 32.60 14.51
C TRP A 97 -34.97 31.55 13.41
N THR A 98 -35.80 31.74 12.38
CA THR A 98 -35.85 30.87 11.19
C THR A 98 -34.97 31.44 10.10
N VAL A 99 -35.08 32.74 9.85
CA VAL A 99 -34.28 33.43 8.82
C VAL A 99 -32.80 33.48 9.20
N ALA A 100 -32.47 33.76 10.47
CA ALA A 100 -31.06 33.90 10.87
C ALA A 100 -30.24 32.60 10.68
N PRO A 101 -30.67 31.41 11.15
CA PRO A 101 -29.97 30.16 10.86
C PRO A 101 -29.99 29.79 9.37
N ALA A 102 -31.07 30.07 8.64
CA ALA A 102 -31.13 29.81 7.21
C ALA A 102 -30.09 30.63 6.43
N LEU A 103 -29.93 31.92 6.75
CA LEU A 103 -28.89 32.76 6.14
C LEU A 103 -27.48 32.31 6.53
N LEU A 104 -27.27 31.93 7.80
CA LEU A 104 -25.99 31.39 8.26
C LEU A 104 -25.61 30.11 7.49
N LEU A 105 -26.54 29.16 7.37
CA LEU A 105 -26.32 27.93 6.61
C LEU A 105 -26.11 28.20 5.12
N ALA A 106 -26.84 29.16 4.53
CA ALA A 106 -26.62 29.55 3.14
C ALA A 106 -25.21 30.11 2.91
N ALA A 107 -24.70 30.94 3.84
CA ALA A 107 -23.33 31.46 3.76
C ALA A 107 -22.29 30.34 3.87
N ILE A 108 -22.46 29.41 4.81
CA ILE A 108 -21.58 28.24 4.96
C ILE A 108 -21.63 27.38 3.69
N ALA A 109 -22.82 27.10 3.15
CA ALA A 109 -22.97 26.29 1.95
C ALA A 109 -22.25 26.89 0.74
N VAL A 110 -22.31 28.22 0.54
CA VAL A 110 -21.58 28.88 -0.55
C VAL A 110 -20.06 28.69 -0.41
N MET A 111 -19.53 28.83 0.81
CA MET A 111 -18.09 28.61 1.07
C MET A 111 -17.71 27.14 0.81
N THR A 112 -18.48 26.20 1.36
CA THR A 112 -18.23 24.76 1.20
C THR A 112 -18.28 24.33 -0.27
N ILE A 113 -19.28 24.78 -1.04
CA ILE A 113 -19.40 24.42 -2.45
C ILE A 113 -18.21 24.93 -3.27
N ARG A 114 -17.74 26.16 -3.00
CA ARG A 114 -16.53 26.70 -3.67
C ARG A 114 -15.30 25.84 -3.39
N SER A 115 -15.04 25.52 -2.13
CA SER A 115 -13.92 24.65 -1.76
C SER A 115 -14.02 23.26 -2.37
N ILE A 116 -15.23 22.68 -2.51
CA ILE A 116 -15.41 21.39 -3.20
C ILE A 116 -14.89 21.48 -4.64
N PHE A 117 -15.25 22.54 -5.38
CA PHE A 117 -14.78 22.71 -6.76
C PHE A 117 -13.28 23.03 -6.85
N GLU A 118 -12.75 23.87 -5.94
CA GLU A 118 -11.33 24.23 -5.91
C GLU A 118 -10.43 23.04 -5.56
N LEU A 119 -10.89 22.12 -4.72
CA LEU A 119 -10.09 20.98 -4.26
C LEU A 119 -10.26 19.74 -5.15
N ASN A 120 -11.18 19.74 -6.11
CA ASN A 120 -11.44 18.57 -6.95
C ASN A 120 -10.32 18.27 -7.94
N GLU A 121 -9.57 19.28 -8.38
CA GLU A 121 -8.51 19.16 -9.37
C GLU A 121 -7.24 19.89 -8.90
N PRO A 122 -6.04 19.38 -9.23
CA PRO A 122 -4.79 20.07 -8.90
C PRO A 122 -4.68 21.41 -9.65
N PRO A 123 -4.03 22.42 -9.07
CA PRO A 123 -3.81 23.71 -9.74
C PRO A 123 -2.92 23.64 -10.99
N SER A 124 -1.99 22.69 -11.05
CA SER A 124 -1.12 22.47 -12.21
C SER A 124 -1.86 21.78 -13.36
N ASP A 125 -1.63 22.24 -14.61
CA ASP A 125 -2.10 21.57 -15.84
C ASP A 125 -1.34 20.26 -16.13
N HIS A 126 -0.18 20.07 -15.50
CA HIS A 126 0.69 18.90 -15.64
C HIS A 126 1.14 18.42 -14.26
N PRO A 127 0.23 17.86 -13.44
CA PRO A 127 0.60 17.28 -12.16
C PRO A 127 1.41 15.99 -12.39
N MET A 128 2.35 15.69 -11.48
CA MET A 128 3.04 14.40 -11.48
C MET A 128 2.01 13.29 -11.21
N GLN A 129 1.99 12.26 -12.05
CA GLN A 129 1.02 11.18 -11.94
C GLN A 129 1.59 9.99 -11.14
N ILE A 130 0.82 9.52 -10.15
CA ILE A 130 1.12 8.31 -9.37
C ILE A 130 -0.11 7.39 -9.40
N ASP A 131 0.12 6.13 -9.76
CA ASP A 131 -0.93 5.12 -9.84
C ASP A 131 -0.89 4.23 -8.60
N VAL A 132 -1.95 4.28 -7.79
CA VAL A 132 -2.08 3.51 -6.55
C VAL A 132 -3.06 2.36 -6.77
N MET A 133 -2.57 1.12 -6.64
CA MET A 133 -3.42 -0.07 -6.57
C MET A 133 -3.48 -0.56 -5.13
N ALA A 134 -4.69 -0.66 -4.58
CA ALA A 134 -4.92 -1.14 -3.21
C ALA A 134 -5.23 -2.63 -3.18
N HIS A 135 -4.52 -3.33 -2.28
CA HIS A 135 -4.64 -4.77 -2.04
C HIS A 135 -4.85 -5.02 -0.55
N GLN A 136 -5.47 -6.12 -0.15
CA GLN A 136 -5.48 -6.61 1.22
C GLN A 136 -4.10 -7.18 1.58
N TRP A 137 -3.27 -6.54 2.40
CA TRP A 137 -3.42 -5.20 3.01
C TRP A 137 -2.14 -4.39 2.80
N TRP A 138 -1.89 -3.97 1.57
CA TRP A 138 -0.72 -3.21 1.17
C TRP A 138 -1.04 -2.33 -0.04
N TRP A 139 -0.18 -1.37 -0.31
CA TRP A 139 -0.36 -0.37 -1.35
C TRP A 139 0.71 -0.55 -2.42
N GLU A 140 0.32 -0.79 -3.66
CA GLU A 140 1.21 -0.79 -4.81
C GLU A 140 1.26 0.61 -5.41
N ILE A 141 2.46 1.12 -5.60
CA ILE A 141 2.70 2.49 -6.01
C ILE A 141 3.46 2.46 -7.34
N GLY A 142 2.78 2.85 -8.41
CA GLY A 142 3.36 2.98 -9.75
C GLY A 142 3.66 4.45 -10.07
N TYR A 143 4.78 4.69 -10.72
CA TYR A 143 5.16 5.98 -11.29
C TYR A 143 5.29 5.83 -12.80
N PRO A 144 4.19 6.03 -13.58
CA PRO A 144 4.18 5.72 -15.00
C PRO A 144 5.24 6.50 -15.80
N GLU A 145 5.45 7.77 -15.48
CA GLU A 145 6.43 8.64 -16.15
C GLU A 145 7.89 8.16 -15.97
N PHE A 146 8.15 7.43 -14.88
CA PHE A 146 9.49 6.95 -14.53
C PHE A 146 9.67 5.44 -14.72
N ASN A 147 8.59 4.71 -15.08
CA ASN A 147 8.59 3.25 -15.16
C ASN A 147 9.10 2.59 -13.86
N ILE A 148 8.57 3.04 -12.71
CA ILE A 148 8.93 2.52 -11.38
C ILE A 148 7.68 1.95 -10.71
N THR A 149 7.82 0.77 -10.10
CA THR A 149 6.81 0.20 -9.20
C THR A 149 7.45 -0.10 -7.85
N THR A 150 6.82 0.41 -6.78
CA THR A 150 7.21 0.14 -5.40
C THR A 150 5.97 -0.19 -4.56
N ALA A 151 6.14 -0.31 -3.24
CA ALA A 151 5.06 -0.66 -2.34
C ALA A 151 5.14 0.10 -1.01
N ASN A 152 3.99 0.59 -0.54
CA ASN A 152 3.76 1.22 0.76
C ASN A 152 4.58 2.50 1.08
N GLU A 153 5.45 2.92 0.17
CA GLU A 153 6.19 4.17 0.29
C GLU A 153 6.05 4.97 -1.00
N ILE A 154 5.68 6.24 -0.83
CA ILE A 154 5.49 7.20 -1.91
C ILE A 154 6.55 8.27 -1.70
N VAL A 155 7.41 8.52 -2.70
CA VAL A 155 8.41 9.58 -2.66
C VAL A 155 7.94 10.68 -3.60
N VAL A 156 7.88 11.91 -3.13
CA VAL A 156 7.43 13.06 -3.92
C VAL A 156 8.36 14.26 -3.69
N PRO A 157 8.59 15.11 -4.71
CA PRO A 157 9.26 16.38 -4.48
C PRO A 157 8.32 17.36 -3.75
N VAL A 158 8.86 18.14 -2.82
CA VAL A 158 8.14 19.25 -2.19
C VAL A 158 7.69 20.29 -3.22
N ASN A 159 6.60 21.00 -2.93
CA ASN A 159 6.02 22.06 -3.78
C ASN A 159 5.59 21.59 -5.19
N THR A 160 5.35 20.30 -5.37
CA THR A 160 4.86 19.72 -6.63
C THR A 160 3.43 19.22 -6.46
N ASP A 161 2.56 19.53 -7.42
CA ASP A 161 1.22 18.93 -7.47
C ASP A 161 1.32 17.48 -7.93
N VAL A 162 0.84 16.57 -7.09
CA VAL A 162 0.85 15.14 -7.35
C VAL A 162 -0.59 14.65 -7.44
N SER A 163 -0.93 14.10 -8.60
CA SER A 163 -2.21 13.47 -8.90
C SER A 163 -2.11 11.98 -8.68
N PHE A 164 -3.07 11.41 -7.96
CA PHE A 164 -3.16 10.00 -7.66
C PHE A 164 -4.34 9.39 -8.38
N LYS A 165 -4.07 8.42 -9.24
CA LYS A 165 -5.10 7.54 -9.79
C LYS A 165 -5.23 6.32 -8.89
N LEU A 166 -6.45 6.06 -8.43
CA LEU A 166 -6.73 5.12 -7.38
C LEU A 166 -7.60 3.97 -7.90
N ASP A 167 -7.06 2.76 -7.84
CA ASP A 167 -7.73 1.51 -8.25
C ASP A 167 -7.58 0.42 -7.19
N SER A 168 -8.47 -0.57 -7.21
CA SER A 168 -8.38 -1.76 -6.36
C SER A 168 -8.80 -3.00 -7.14
N ASN A 169 -8.13 -4.11 -6.81
CA ASN A 169 -8.37 -5.44 -7.34
C ASN A 169 -8.91 -6.40 -6.27
N ASP A 170 -9.48 -5.89 -5.18
CA ASP A 170 -10.19 -6.71 -4.19
C ASP A 170 -11.39 -6.04 -3.53
N VAL A 171 -11.23 -5.41 -2.37
CA VAL A 171 -12.31 -4.79 -1.60
C VAL A 171 -12.22 -3.28 -1.67
N ILE A 172 -13.21 -2.58 -1.13
CA ILE A 172 -13.14 -1.13 -1.01
C ILE A 172 -12.05 -0.77 0.02
N HIS A 173 -11.20 0.19 -0.33
CA HIS A 173 -10.22 0.81 0.55
C HIS A 173 -10.43 2.33 0.57
N SER A 174 -9.62 3.07 1.33
CA SER A 174 -9.63 4.53 1.26
C SER A 174 -8.25 5.08 1.51
N PHE A 175 -7.70 5.79 0.51
CA PHE A 175 -6.38 6.38 0.55
C PHE A 175 -6.42 7.68 1.35
N TRP A 176 -5.66 7.77 2.44
CA TRP A 176 -5.69 8.94 3.30
C TRP A 176 -4.32 9.30 3.87
N VAL A 177 -3.94 10.58 3.68
CA VAL A 177 -2.75 11.21 4.26
C VAL A 177 -3.20 12.49 4.97
N PRO A 178 -3.59 12.43 6.26
CA PRO A 178 -4.36 13.50 6.90
C PRO A 178 -3.69 14.88 6.90
N LYS A 179 -2.36 14.91 7.00
CA LYS A 179 -1.61 16.17 6.99
C LYS A 179 -1.58 16.84 5.61
N LEU A 180 -1.83 16.11 4.53
CA LEU A 180 -1.72 16.62 3.17
C LEU A 180 -3.09 16.83 2.52
N ALA A 181 -4.02 15.88 2.70
CA ALA A 181 -5.34 15.94 2.06
C ALA A 181 -6.42 15.10 2.79
N GLY A 182 -7.65 15.27 2.34
CA GLY A 182 -8.78 14.42 2.72
C GLY A 182 -8.65 13.00 2.17
N LYS A 183 -9.40 12.06 2.74
CA LYS A 183 -9.43 10.67 2.25
C LYS A 183 -10.18 10.57 0.92
N GLN A 184 -9.75 9.65 0.06
CA GLN A 184 -10.49 9.27 -1.16
C GLN A 184 -10.68 7.76 -1.19
N ASP A 185 -11.93 7.32 -1.29
CA ASP A 185 -12.25 5.90 -1.33
C ASP A 185 -11.79 5.29 -2.66
N ILE A 186 -11.29 4.07 -2.60
CA ILE A 186 -10.85 3.27 -3.74
C ILE A 186 -11.84 2.13 -3.90
N ILE A 187 -12.53 2.11 -5.04
CA ILE A 187 -13.66 1.23 -5.28
C ILE A 187 -13.27 0.30 -6.43
N PRO A 188 -13.34 -1.04 -6.25
CA PRO A 188 -13.08 -1.96 -7.34
C PRO A 188 -13.96 -1.65 -8.55
N ASN A 189 -13.39 -1.71 -9.76
CA ASN A 189 -14.05 -1.37 -11.02
C ASN A 189 -14.48 0.11 -11.16
N LYS A 190 -13.95 1.01 -10.33
CA LYS A 190 -14.14 2.45 -10.48
C LYS A 190 -12.89 3.21 -10.06
N THR A 191 -12.16 3.69 -11.06
CA THR A 191 -11.04 4.60 -10.87
C THR A 191 -11.51 5.92 -10.28
N ASN A 192 -10.98 6.27 -9.11
CA ASN A 192 -11.12 7.60 -8.53
C ASN A 192 -9.78 8.32 -8.61
N ASN A 193 -9.82 9.66 -8.54
CA ASN A 193 -8.61 10.46 -8.46
C ASN A 193 -8.63 11.32 -7.21
N THR A 194 -7.45 11.63 -6.69
CA THR A 194 -7.24 12.66 -5.67
C THR A 194 -5.91 13.33 -5.96
N TRP A 195 -5.62 14.45 -5.30
CA TRP A 195 -4.33 15.10 -5.42
C TRP A 195 -3.91 15.70 -4.09
N PHE A 196 -2.60 15.89 -3.94
CA PHE A 196 -2.07 16.75 -2.89
C PHE A 196 -0.77 17.40 -3.33
N ARG A 197 -0.33 18.38 -2.55
CA ARG A 197 1.01 18.95 -2.57
C ARG A 197 1.55 18.95 -1.16
N ALA A 198 2.82 18.59 -0.99
CA ALA A 198 3.53 18.74 0.28
C ALA A 198 4.38 20.02 0.24
N ASP A 199 4.09 20.97 1.13
CA ASP A 199 4.78 22.26 1.16
C ASP A 199 6.10 22.21 1.95
N GLU A 200 6.24 21.22 2.83
CA GLU A 200 7.42 21.00 3.67
C GLU A 200 8.03 19.62 3.39
N ALA A 201 9.35 19.50 3.56
CA ALA A 201 10.02 18.21 3.49
C ALA A 201 9.75 17.41 4.77
N GLY A 202 9.55 16.10 4.64
CA GLY A 202 9.28 15.24 5.78
C GLY A 202 8.64 13.91 5.40
N VAL A 203 8.34 13.12 6.43
CA VAL A 203 7.61 11.84 6.28
C VAL A 203 6.21 12.01 6.84
N TYR A 204 5.21 11.82 5.98
CA TYR A 204 3.80 11.89 6.31
C TYR A 204 3.22 10.48 6.37
N GLN A 205 2.52 10.16 7.46
CA GLN A 205 1.88 8.86 7.60
C GLN A 205 0.58 8.81 6.81
N GLY A 206 0.43 7.77 6.01
CA GLY A 206 -0.79 7.40 5.34
C GLY A 206 -1.38 6.09 5.88
N GLN A 207 -2.68 5.92 5.73
CA GLN A 207 -3.37 4.70 6.16
C GLN A 207 -4.65 4.45 5.34
N CYS A 208 -5.12 3.20 5.39
CA CYS A 208 -6.45 2.86 4.91
C CYS A 208 -7.52 3.44 5.84
N ALA A 209 -8.50 4.14 5.27
CA ALA A 209 -9.61 4.76 6.01
C ALA A 209 -10.99 4.13 5.71
N GLU A 210 -11.03 2.96 5.07
CA GLU A 210 -12.23 2.14 4.85
C GLU A 210 -11.99 0.72 5.33
N PHE A 211 -12.95 0.13 6.04
CA PHE A 211 -12.78 -1.18 6.64
C PHE A 211 -12.64 -2.27 5.57
N CYS A 212 -11.41 -2.72 5.35
CA CYS A 212 -11.04 -3.65 4.29
C CYS A 212 -10.70 -5.07 4.81
N GLY A 213 -11.09 -5.41 6.04
CA GLY A 213 -10.91 -6.75 6.63
C GLY A 213 -10.05 -6.77 7.89
N ILE A 214 -9.62 -7.97 8.30
CA ILE A 214 -9.05 -8.20 9.64
C ILE A 214 -7.75 -7.45 9.92
N ALA A 215 -6.91 -7.21 8.91
CA ALA A 215 -5.70 -6.39 9.07
C ALA A 215 -5.87 -4.94 8.62
N HIS A 216 -7.11 -4.42 8.54
CA HIS A 216 -7.39 -3.04 8.14
C HIS A 216 -6.55 -2.00 8.89
N ALA A 217 -6.46 -2.10 10.22
CA ALA A 217 -5.69 -1.18 11.05
C ALA A 217 -4.15 -1.24 10.83
N LEU A 218 -3.70 -2.27 10.11
CA LEU A 218 -2.31 -2.56 9.78
C LEU A 218 -2.00 -2.24 8.30
N MET A 219 -2.92 -1.60 7.57
CA MET A 219 -2.74 -1.20 6.19
C MET A 219 -2.26 0.27 6.11
N ARG A 220 -0.96 0.47 6.26
CA ARG A 220 -0.32 1.80 6.31
C ARG A 220 0.61 2.02 5.12
N PHE A 221 0.97 3.28 4.93
CA PHE A 221 1.99 3.69 3.97
C PHE A 221 2.62 5.01 4.44
N HIS A 222 3.69 5.41 3.78
CA HIS A 222 4.36 6.68 4.08
C HIS A 222 4.55 7.50 2.81
N VAL A 223 4.34 8.81 2.92
CA VAL A 223 4.72 9.78 1.88
C VAL A 223 5.97 10.49 2.35
N LYS A 224 7.08 10.30 1.64
CA LYS A 224 8.35 11.00 1.86
C LYS A 224 8.43 12.19 0.90
N ALA A 225 8.16 13.38 1.42
CA ALA A 225 8.37 14.62 0.68
C ALA A 225 9.82 15.06 0.80
N VAL A 226 10.53 15.13 -0.33
CA VAL A 226 11.97 15.39 -0.41
C VAL A 226 12.27 16.59 -1.31
N SER A 227 13.52 17.05 -1.33
CA SER A 227 13.94 18.03 -2.33
C SER A 227 13.89 17.44 -3.74
N GLN A 228 13.75 18.29 -4.77
CA GLN A 228 13.79 17.83 -6.17
C GLN A 228 15.06 17.01 -6.46
N GLU A 229 16.22 17.46 -5.98
CA GLU A 229 17.50 16.76 -6.15
C GLU A 229 17.50 15.36 -5.49
N GLU A 230 16.89 15.19 -4.32
CA GLU A 230 16.78 13.88 -3.68
C GLU A 230 15.77 12.99 -4.41
N PHE A 231 14.68 13.56 -4.93
CA PHE A 231 13.73 12.84 -5.77
C PHE A 231 14.40 12.32 -7.05
N ASP A 232 15.13 13.16 -7.77
CA ASP A 232 15.81 12.79 -9.02
C ASP A 232 16.85 11.68 -8.78
N ARG A 233 17.59 11.76 -7.67
CA ARG A 233 18.52 10.70 -7.24
C ARG A 233 17.79 9.40 -6.92
N TRP A 234 16.66 9.48 -6.22
CA TRP A 234 15.83 8.32 -5.92
C TRP A 234 15.29 7.68 -7.20
N VAL A 235 14.76 8.45 -8.15
CA VAL A 235 14.31 7.95 -9.46
C VAL A 235 15.45 7.22 -10.17
N THR A 236 16.62 7.85 -10.27
CA THR A 236 17.80 7.24 -10.90
C THR A 236 18.17 5.91 -10.23
N SER A 237 18.11 5.83 -8.90
CA SER A 237 18.41 4.58 -8.18
C SER A 237 17.38 3.47 -8.42
N GLN A 238 16.10 3.82 -8.58
CA GLN A 238 15.02 2.85 -8.81
C GLN A 238 14.95 2.38 -10.27
N GLN A 239 15.54 3.13 -11.20
CA GLN A 239 15.66 2.73 -12.61
C GLN A 239 16.93 1.90 -12.87
N GLY A 240 17.89 1.92 -11.95
CA GLY A 240 19.10 1.11 -12.03
C GLY A 240 18.80 -0.39 -11.85
N PRO A 241 19.73 -1.27 -12.26
CA PRO A 241 19.58 -2.70 -12.01
C PRO A 241 19.51 -2.99 -10.50
N PRO A 242 18.80 -4.05 -10.08
CA PRO A 242 18.86 -4.51 -8.70
C PRO A 242 20.31 -4.87 -8.35
N ALA A 243 20.71 -4.61 -7.11
CA ALA A 243 22.07 -4.86 -6.67
C ALA A 243 22.39 -6.36 -6.68
N THR A 244 23.45 -6.75 -7.39
CA THR A 244 23.97 -8.12 -7.40
C THR A 244 24.41 -8.53 -6.00
N ARG A 245 24.15 -9.79 -5.64
CA ARG A 245 24.43 -10.32 -4.30
C ARG A 245 25.56 -11.33 -4.37
N THR A 246 26.47 -11.29 -3.40
CA THR A 246 27.62 -12.18 -3.29
C THR A 246 27.60 -12.94 -1.97
N GLY A 247 28.34 -14.05 -1.88
CA GLY A 247 28.44 -14.85 -0.66
C GLY A 247 27.08 -15.34 -0.18
N ASN A 248 26.77 -15.14 1.10
CA ASN A 248 25.48 -15.52 1.66
C ASN A 248 24.29 -14.82 0.99
N GLY A 249 24.46 -13.59 0.47
CA GLY A 249 23.41 -12.92 -0.28
C GLY A 249 23.02 -13.68 -1.55
N ALA A 250 23.99 -14.32 -2.23
CA ALA A 250 23.71 -15.17 -3.38
C ALA A 250 23.00 -16.47 -2.98
N LEU A 251 23.39 -17.07 -1.84
CA LEU A 251 22.67 -18.21 -1.27
C LEU A 251 21.24 -17.84 -0.88
N GLY A 252 21.03 -16.65 -0.30
CA GLY A 252 19.71 -16.11 -0.01
C GLY A 252 18.86 -15.87 -1.24
N GLN A 253 19.47 -15.45 -2.35
CA GLN A 253 18.77 -15.38 -3.64
C GLN A 253 18.31 -16.78 -4.08
N GLN A 254 19.15 -17.81 -3.95
CA GLN A 254 18.74 -19.19 -4.25
C GLN A 254 17.59 -19.65 -3.36
N VAL A 255 17.62 -19.34 -2.05
CA VAL A 255 16.50 -19.61 -1.13
C VAL A 255 15.24 -18.89 -1.59
N PHE A 256 15.34 -17.61 -2.00
CA PHE A 256 14.21 -16.82 -2.49
C PHE A 256 13.55 -17.48 -3.71
N LEU A 257 14.36 -17.95 -4.66
CA LEU A 257 13.89 -18.60 -5.88
C LEU A 257 13.27 -19.97 -5.56
N THR A 258 13.97 -20.80 -4.78
CA THR A 258 13.59 -22.20 -4.47
C THR A 258 12.43 -22.36 -3.50
N LYS A 259 12.26 -21.43 -2.55
CA LYS A 259 11.13 -21.44 -1.59
C LYS A 259 9.85 -20.79 -2.16
N GLY A 260 9.87 -20.43 -3.44
CA GLY A 260 8.69 -19.95 -4.17
C GLY A 260 8.32 -18.49 -3.91
N CYS A 261 9.23 -17.65 -3.42
CA CYS A 261 8.95 -16.22 -3.21
C CYS A 261 8.71 -15.49 -4.55
N ILE A 262 9.42 -15.91 -5.60
CA ILE A 262 9.33 -15.36 -6.96
C ILE A 262 7.95 -15.55 -7.62
N VAL A 263 7.16 -16.52 -7.12
CA VAL A 263 5.77 -16.74 -7.58
C VAL A 263 4.90 -15.53 -7.25
N CYS A 264 5.16 -14.86 -6.13
CA CYS A 264 4.34 -13.76 -5.63
C CYS A 264 5.01 -12.39 -5.74
N HIS A 265 6.33 -12.32 -5.88
CA HIS A 265 7.09 -11.07 -5.78
C HIS A 265 8.00 -10.86 -6.97
N SER A 266 7.84 -9.74 -7.66
CA SER A 266 8.82 -9.25 -8.65
C SER A 266 10.13 -8.87 -7.96
N ILE A 267 11.26 -9.22 -8.56
CA ILE A 267 12.62 -8.89 -8.04
C ILE A 267 13.51 -8.17 -9.05
N SER A 268 13.01 -7.97 -10.27
CA SER A 268 13.70 -7.27 -11.33
C SER A 268 12.71 -6.35 -12.01
N GLY A 269 13.02 -5.05 -12.04
CA GLY A 269 12.23 -4.03 -12.71
C GLY A 269 10.87 -3.72 -12.06
N PRO A 270 10.07 -2.87 -12.74
CA PRO A 270 8.71 -2.51 -12.34
C PRO A 270 7.71 -3.61 -12.69
N ASP A 271 6.59 -3.65 -11.97
CA ASP A 271 5.45 -4.48 -12.39
C ASP A 271 4.81 -3.86 -13.64
N THR A 272 4.57 -4.67 -14.67
CA THR A 272 3.96 -4.22 -15.93
C THR A 272 2.48 -3.90 -15.77
N ASP A 273 1.96 -3.06 -16.68
CA ASP A 273 0.52 -2.77 -16.76
C ASP A 273 -0.31 -4.04 -16.99
N ASP A 274 0.21 -4.99 -17.76
CA ASP A 274 -0.42 -6.29 -18.01
C ASP A 274 -0.57 -7.10 -16.70
N LEU A 275 0.42 -7.06 -15.80
CA LEU A 275 0.33 -7.71 -14.48
C LEU A 275 -0.75 -7.06 -13.61
N ARG A 276 -0.83 -5.73 -13.61
CA ARG A 276 -1.85 -4.97 -12.86
C ARG A 276 -3.26 -5.23 -13.41
N GLN A 277 -3.40 -5.22 -14.72
CA GLN A 277 -4.66 -5.49 -15.40
C GLN A 277 -5.09 -6.94 -15.19
N GLY A 278 -4.18 -7.90 -15.33
CA GLY A 278 -4.45 -9.31 -15.06
C GLY A 278 -5.03 -9.51 -13.67
N ARG A 279 -4.40 -8.93 -12.63
CA ARG A 279 -4.93 -8.93 -11.26
C ARG A 279 -6.38 -8.46 -11.15
N THR A 280 -6.68 -7.37 -11.84
CA THR A 280 -8.01 -6.77 -11.83
C THR A 280 -9.01 -7.68 -12.56
N GLU A 281 -8.62 -8.26 -13.70
CA GLU A 281 -9.46 -9.16 -14.48
C GLU A 281 -9.78 -10.46 -13.74
N ALA A 282 -8.81 -11.09 -13.05
CA ALA A 282 -9.12 -12.26 -12.23
C ALA A 282 -10.04 -11.91 -11.08
N PHE A 283 -9.83 -10.77 -10.42
CA PHE A 283 -10.77 -10.31 -9.41
C PHE A 283 -12.18 -10.18 -9.95
N MET A 284 -12.35 -9.50 -11.09
CA MET A 284 -13.65 -9.31 -11.72
C MET A 284 -14.27 -10.64 -12.20
N ALA A 285 -13.45 -11.63 -12.54
CA ALA A 285 -13.89 -12.99 -12.87
C ALA A 285 -14.23 -13.86 -11.64
N GLY A 286 -14.09 -13.33 -10.41
CA GLY A 286 -14.29 -14.10 -9.17
C GLY A 286 -13.16 -15.07 -8.86
N LYS A 287 -11.98 -14.88 -9.47
CA LYS A 287 -10.78 -15.71 -9.37
C LYS A 287 -9.64 -15.04 -8.56
N ALA A 288 -9.94 -13.99 -7.79
CA ALA A 288 -8.93 -13.26 -6.99
C ALA A 288 -8.43 -14.01 -5.75
N GLU A 289 -9.15 -15.03 -5.29
CA GLU A 289 -8.58 -15.98 -4.34
C GLU A 289 -7.93 -17.11 -5.12
N TRP A 290 -6.74 -17.53 -4.67
CA TRP A 290 -6.04 -18.71 -5.18
C TRP A 290 -7.04 -19.88 -5.24
N THR A 291 -7.46 -20.20 -6.46
CA THR A 291 -8.18 -21.41 -6.80
C THR A 291 -7.21 -22.31 -7.52
N GLU A 292 -7.03 -23.52 -7.01
CA GLU A 292 -6.18 -24.56 -7.58
C GLU A 292 -6.42 -24.68 -9.10
N GLY A 293 -5.36 -24.45 -9.90
CA GLY A 293 -5.41 -24.56 -11.37
C GLY A 293 -5.66 -23.28 -12.17
N GLU A 294 -5.78 -22.09 -11.56
CA GLU A 294 -5.97 -20.82 -12.26
C GLU A 294 -4.67 -19.98 -12.36
N PRO A 295 -4.51 -19.11 -13.38
CA PRO A 295 -3.26 -18.42 -13.68
C PRO A 295 -2.70 -17.64 -12.50
N ASN A 296 -1.41 -17.88 -12.25
CA ASN A 296 -0.60 -17.16 -11.28
C ASN A 296 -0.57 -15.66 -11.58
N GLN A 297 -1.12 -14.84 -10.69
CA GLN A 297 -1.02 -13.39 -10.78
C GLN A 297 -0.21 -12.92 -9.59
N THR A 298 1.00 -12.40 -9.84
CA THR A 298 1.90 -11.87 -8.81
C THR A 298 1.12 -11.03 -7.78
N HIS A 299 0.90 -11.57 -6.58
CA HIS A 299 -0.01 -11.00 -5.55
C HIS A 299 0.71 -10.19 -4.45
N GLY A 300 2.04 -10.25 -4.44
CA GLY A 300 2.87 -9.60 -3.44
C GLY A 300 3.41 -8.25 -3.92
N PRO A 301 3.88 -7.40 -3.00
CA PRO A 301 4.61 -6.19 -3.36
C PRO A 301 5.85 -6.53 -4.17
N ASN A 302 6.13 -5.75 -5.21
CA ASN A 302 7.44 -5.73 -5.88
C ASN A 302 8.57 -5.61 -4.83
N LEU A 303 9.68 -6.30 -4.99
CA LEU A 303 10.82 -6.33 -4.07
C LEU A 303 12.16 -5.93 -4.72
N THR A 304 12.17 -5.49 -5.99
CA THR A 304 13.39 -5.16 -6.76
C THR A 304 14.37 -4.28 -6.00
N HIS A 305 13.88 -3.23 -5.34
CA HIS A 305 14.68 -2.33 -4.51
C HIS A 305 14.27 -2.35 -3.05
N PHE A 306 13.92 -3.53 -2.50
CA PHE A 306 13.42 -3.67 -1.13
C PHE A 306 14.31 -3.00 -0.08
N ALA A 307 15.64 -3.12 -0.22
CA ALA A 307 16.61 -2.53 0.72
C ALA A 307 16.54 -0.99 0.81
N SER A 308 16.01 -0.31 -0.21
CA SER A 308 15.86 1.15 -0.21
C SER A 308 14.67 1.64 0.62
N ARG A 309 13.79 0.74 1.07
CA ARG A 309 12.59 1.09 1.83
C ARG A 309 12.92 1.43 3.27
N SER A 310 12.17 2.37 3.84
CA SER A 310 12.26 2.67 5.27
C SER A 310 11.39 1.74 6.12
N ASN A 311 10.36 1.12 5.52
CA ASN A 311 9.36 0.31 6.21
C ASN A 311 9.03 -1.00 5.47
N LEU A 312 8.48 -1.96 6.22
CA LEU A 312 8.01 -3.25 5.71
C LEU A 312 6.60 -3.61 6.26
N ALA A 313 6.08 -4.77 5.83
CA ALA A 313 4.79 -5.35 6.24
C ALA A 313 3.54 -4.47 6.01
N GLY A 314 3.55 -3.60 5.00
CA GLY A 314 2.47 -2.64 4.78
C GLY A 314 2.57 -1.42 5.69
N GLY A 315 3.80 -0.90 5.85
CA GLY A 315 4.08 0.36 6.54
C GLY A 315 3.94 0.33 8.07
N ILE A 316 3.90 -0.84 8.70
CA ILE A 316 3.71 -0.98 10.16
C ILE A 316 5.00 -1.16 10.95
N LEU A 317 6.09 -1.54 10.28
CA LEU A 317 7.39 -1.81 10.90
C LEU A 317 8.50 -1.08 10.15
N GLU A 318 9.50 -0.60 10.86
CA GLU A 318 10.74 -0.11 10.28
C GLU A 318 11.48 -1.26 9.57
N ASN A 319 12.13 -0.96 8.45
CA ASN A 319 12.83 -1.93 7.63
C ASN A 319 14.22 -2.26 8.20
N THR A 320 14.25 -3.07 9.25
CA THR A 320 15.46 -3.54 9.91
C THR A 320 15.61 -5.06 9.75
N GLU A 321 16.84 -5.58 9.87
CA GLU A 321 17.08 -7.03 9.84
C GLU A 321 16.25 -7.79 10.87
N GLU A 322 16.12 -7.24 12.09
CA GLU A 322 15.32 -7.83 13.17
C GLU A 322 13.83 -7.91 12.82
N ASN A 323 13.27 -6.83 12.27
CA ASN A 323 11.87 -6.78 11.87
C ASN A 323 11.60 -7.65 10.65
N LEU A 324 12.52 -7.68 9.67
CA LEU A 324 12.40 -8.54 8.50
C LEU A 324 12.47 -10.01 8.89
N ARG A 325 13.40 -10.39 9.76
CA ARG A 325 13.50 -11.74 10.31
C ARG A 325 12.23 -12.15 11.03
N SER A 326 11.70 -11.27 11.87
CA SER A 326 10.44 -11.49 12.58
C SER A 326 9.28 -11.66 11.60
N TRP A 327 9.25 -10.88 10.52
CA TRP A 327 8.23 -10.96 9.48
C TRP A 327 8.30 -12.28 8.73
N LEU A 328 9.49 -12.70 8.32
CA LEU A 328 9.71 -13.98 7.63
C LEU A 328 9.50 -15.20 8.52
N THR A 329 9.58 -15.05 9.85
CA THR A 329 9.33 -16.14 10.79
C THR A 329 7.84 -16.41 10.97
N ASP A 330 7.04 -15.37 11.17
CA ASP A 330 5.60 -15.49 11.40
C ASP A 330 4.84 -14.23 10.94
N PRO A 331 4.55 -14.12 9.62
CA PRO A 331 3.80 -12.98 9.10
C PRO A 331 2.40 -12.88 9.72
N GLU A 332 1.78 -14.02 10.03
CA GLU A 332 0.40 -14.12 10.54
C GLU A 332 0.26 -13.46 11.91
N LYS A 333 1.23 -13.67 12.80
CA LYS A 333 1.28 -13.02 14.11
C LYS A 333 1.38 -11.51 14.01
N MET A 334 2.11 -11.00 13.02
CA MET A 334 2.31 -9.57 12.83
C MET A 334 1.14 -8.91 12.11
N LYS A 335 0.55 -9.61 11.16
CA LYS A 335 -0.54 -9.13 10.32
C LYS A 335 -1.55 -10.25 10.06
N PRO A 336 -2.55 -10.43 10.94
CA PRO A 336 -3.49 -11.53 10.83
C PRO A 336 -4.23 -11.56 9.50
N GLY A 337 -4.33 -12.74 8.90
CA GLY A 337 -4.98 -13.01 7.62
C GLY A 337 -4.16 -12.72 6.39
N ASN A 338 -2.92 -12.23 6.55
CA ASN A 338 -2.13 -11.77 5.41
C ASN A 338 -1.98 -12.89 4.36
N ARG A 339 -1.98 -12.50 3.09
CA ARG A 339 -1.94 -13.47 1.99
C ARG A 339 -0.57 -14.14 1.84
N MET A 340 0.50 -13.57 2.37
CA MET A 340 1.85 -14.16 2.32
C MET A 340 1.95 -15.44 3.16
N SER A 341 1.54 -15.39 4.44
CA SER A 341 1.52 -16.56 5.32
C SER A 341 0.49 -17.60 4.89
N ARG A 342 -0.59 -17.21 4.20
CA ARG A 342 -1.68 -18.11 3.78
C ARG A 342 -1.47 -18.78 2.42
N LEU A 343 -0.85 -18.09 1.47
CA LEU A 343 -0.67 -18.57 0.09
C LEU A 343 0.77 -18.97 -0.22
N GLY A 344 1.75 -18.46 0.52
CA GLY A 344 3.16 -18.74 0.27
C GLY A 344 3.53 -20.19 0.55
N MET A 345 4.14 -20.86 -0.44
CA MET A 345 4.65 -22.24 -0.32
C MET A 345 5.69 -22.33 0.81
N ALA A 346 6.52 -21.31 0.96
CA ALA A 346 7.45 -21.11 2.07
C ALA A 346 6.86 -21.35 3.48
N PHE A 347 5.54 -21.21 3.66
CA PHE A 347 4.85 -21.36 4.95
C PHE A 347 3.92 -22.58 4.99
N ASN A 348 3.20 -22.85 3.89
CA ASN A 348 2.11 -23.82 3.86
C ASN A 348 2.41 -25.13 3.13
N HIS A 349 3.64 -25.32 2.63
CA HIS A 349 3.96 -26.54 1.89
C HIS A 349 3.67 -27.82 2.72
N PRO A 350 3.05 -28.88 2.13
CA PRO A 350 2.80 -30.13 2.85
C PRO A 350 4.07 -30.83 3.34
N ASP A 351 5.11 -30.84 2.49
CA ASP A 351 6.45 -31.24 2.88
C ASP A 351 7.15 -30.13 3.67
N ALA A 352 7.60 -30.45 4.88
CA ALA A 352 8.30 -29.53 5.77
C ALA A 352 9.67 -29.09 5.23
N SER A 353 10.31 -29.87 4.34
CA SER A 353 11.59 -29.51 3.71
C SER A 353 11.50 -28.25 2.85
N ASN A 354 10.33 -27.98 2.28
CA ASN A 354 10.05 -26.81 1.43
C ASN A 354 9.59 -25.58 2.23
N LYS A 355 9.47 -25.69 3.56
CA LYS A 355 9.22 -24.53 4.43
C LYS A 355 10.52 -23.80 4.75
N LEU A 356 10.39 -22.55 5.19
CA LEU A 356 11.55 -21.77 5.66
C LEU A 356 12.08 -22.33 6.97
N THR A 357 13.39 -22.59 7.01
CA THR A 357 14.17 -22.85 8.21
C THR A 357 14.74 -21.53 8.79
N ALA A 358 15.31 -21.58 9.99
CA ALA A 358 15.98 -20.41 10.57
C ALA A 358 17.17 -19.95 9.70
N GLU A 359 17.93 -20.89 9.14
CA GLU A 359 19.05 -20.64 8.23
C GLU A 359 18.57 -20.02 6.91
N ASP A 360 17.47 -20.53 6.33
CA ASP A 360 16.84 -19.92 5.16
C ASP A 360 16.46 -18.45 5.43
N ILE A 361 15.92 -18.15 6.61
CA ILE A 361 15.55 -16.79 7.01
C ILE A 361 16.78 -15.89 7.18
N ASP A 362 17.88 -16.40 7.77
CA ASP A 362 19.15 -15.67 7.83
C ASP A 362 19.63 -15.26 6.43
N LEU A 363 19.67 -16.20 5.49
CA LEU A 363 20.11 -15.96 4.12
C LEU A 363 19.18 -15.01 3.37
N LEU A 364 17.86 -15.13 3.54
CA LEU A 364 16.87 -14.22 2.95
C LEU A 364 17.01 -12.79 3.48
N VAL A 365 17.33 -12.62 4.77
CA VAL A 365 17.57 -11.30 5.36
C VAL A 365 18.81 -10.67 4.72
N GLU A 366 19.92 -11.39 4.57
CA GLU A 366 21.11 -10.86 3.87
C GLU A 366 20.86 -10.56 2.39
N TYR A 367 20.01 -11.34 1.73
CA TYR A 367 19.62 -11.09 0.33
C TYR A 367 18.78 -9.82 0.18
N LEU A 368 17.74 -9.66 1.00
CA LEU A 368 16.78 -8.55 0.90
C LEU A 368 17.30 -7.26 1.54
N LEU A 369 18.07 -7.37 2.63
CA LEU A 369 18.68 -6.29 3.41
C LEU A 369 20.18 -6.56 3.64
N PRO A 370 21.03 -6.37 2.63
CA PRO A 370 22.46 -6.57 2.79
C PRO A 370 23.05 -5.57 3.80
N PRO A 371 24.09 -5.96 4.55
CA PRO A 371 24.83 -5.04 5.40
C PRO A 371 25.43 -3.89 4.57
N PRO A 372 25.52 -2.66 5.14
CA PRO A 372 26.09 -1.50 4.45
C PRO A 372 27.52 -1.73 3.90
N GLU A 373 28.29 -2.60 4.53
CA GLU A 373 29.67 -2.95 4.17
C GLU A 373 29.77 -3.84 2.92
N LEU A 374 28.68 -4.52 2.53
CA LEU A 374 28.55 -5.33 1.32
C LEU A 374 27.77 -4.59 0.20
N GLY A 375 27.42 -3.33 0.44
CA GLY A 375 26.56 -2.50 -0.44
C GLY A 375 27.31 -1.55 -1.38
N ALA A 376 28.63 -1.60 -1.44
CA ALA A 376 29.34 -0.99 -2.56
C ALA A 376 29.13 -1.91 -3.78
N PRO A 377 28.64 -1.40 -4.92
CA PRO A 377 28.86 -2.09 -6.18
C PRO A 377 30.38 -2.25 -6.28
N GLU A 378 30.89 -3.46 -6.40
CA GLU A 378 32.15 -3.58 -7.13
C GLU A 378 31.87 -2.94 -8.50
N ASP A 379 32.67 -1.94 -8.86
CA ASP A 379 32.74 -1.39 -10.20
C ASP A 379 33.01 -2.55 -11.15
N GLN A 380 31.96 -3.24 -11.58
CA GLN A 380 31.99 -3.96 -12.82
C GLN A 380 31.82 -2.89 -13.87
N ASP A 381 32.99 -2.48 -14.37
CA ASP A 381 33.20 -1.86 -15.66
C ASP A 381 32.08 -2.27 -16.61
N GLY A 382 31.50 -1.29 -17.31
CA GLY A 382 30.41 -1.45 -18.28
C GLY A 382 30.81 -2.36 -19.43
N GLY A 383 30.97 -3.64 -19.11
CA GLY A 383 31.43 -4.70 -19.97
C GLY A 383 30.28 -5.11 -20.85
N SER A 384 30.30 -4.56 -22.07
CA SER A 384 30.04 -5.32 -23.30
C SER A 384 29.39 -6.69 -23.06
N ILE A 385 28.10 -6.79 -23.41
CA ILE A 385 27.35 -8.00 -23.83
C ILE A 385 28.23 -9.27 -23.84
N ALA A 386 28.51 -9.82 -22.67
CA ALA A 386 29.10 -11.14 -22.54
C ALA A 386 27.91 -12.08 -22.43
N LYS A 387 27.66 -12.86 -23.50
CA LYS A 387 26.60 -13.87 -23.51
C LYS A 387 26.74 -14.75 -22.26
N ARG A 388 25.81 -14.63 -21.30
CA ARG A 388 25.72 -15.53 -20.15
C ARG A 388 25.48 -16.95 -20.68
N SER A 389 26.06 -17.96 -20.03
CA SER A 389 25.80 -19.35 -20.42
C SER A 389 24.34 -19.71 -20.09
N PRO A 390 23.71 -20.64 -20.82
CA PRO A 390 22.33 -21.04 -20.57
C PRO A 390 22.08 -21.49 -19.12
N GLU A 391 23.04 -22.18 -18.50
CA GLU A 391 22.96 -22.69 -17.13
C GLU A 391 22.98 -21.55 -16.09
N VAL A 392 23.73 -20.48 -16.37
CA VAL A 392 23.74 -19.27 -15.54
C VAL A 392 22.38 -18.57 -15.65
N ILE A 393 21.83 -18.44 -16.86
CA ILE A 393 20.51 -17.85 -17.08
C ILE A 393 19.43 -18.65 -16.33
N LEU A 394 19.43 -19.98 -16.45
CA LEU A 394 18.48 -20.87 -15.75
C LEU A 394 18.49 -20.67 -14.23
N ASN A 395 19.67 -20.50 -13.65
CA ASN A 395 19.83 -20.32 -12.20
C ASN A 395 19.49 -18.89 -11.73
N GLU A 396 19.92 -17.87 -12.45
CA GLU A 396 19.70 -16.47 -12.07
C GLU A 396 18.23 -16.05 -12.25
N VAL A 397 17.57 -16.58 -13.27
CA VAL A 397 16.13 -16.36 -13.52
C VAL A 397 15.28 -17.27 -12.61
N GLY A 398 15.88 -18.31 -12.03
CA GLY A 398 15.25 -19.19 -11.06
C GLY A 398 14.40 -20.30 -11.65
N CYS A 399 14.66 -20.73 -12.88
CA CYS A 399 13.98 -21.87 -13.48
C CYS A 399 14.15 -23.16 -12.65
N GLY A 400 15.30 -23.32 -12.00
CA GLY A 400 15.65 -24.49 -11.17
C GLY A 400 14.78 -24.71 -9.94
N SER A 401 14.10 -23.68 -9.45
CA SER A 401 13.17 -23.81 -8.31
C SER A 401 11.92 -24.58 -8.66
N CYS A 402 11.49 -24.49 -9.92
CA CYS A 402 10.27 -25.12 -10.40
C CYS A 402 10.55 -26.34 -11.26
N HIS A 403 11.66 -26.36 -11.98
CA HIS A 403 11.96 -27.39 -12.95
C HIS A 403 13.19 -28.21 -12.56
N THR A 404 13.10 -29.52 -12.76
CA THR A 404 14.25 -30.43 -12.68
C THR A 404 15.00 -30.46 -14.01
N LEU A 405 16.32 -30.36 -13.92
CA LEU A 405 17.24 -30.63 -15.02
C LEU A 405 18.52 -31.23 -14.45
N ASP A 406 18.71 -32.54 -14.60
CA ASP A 406 19.79 -33.30 -13.96
C ASP A 406 21.20 -32.81 -14.34
N GLU A 407 21.33 -32.16 -15.49
CA GLU A 407 22.58 -31.64 -16.06
C GLU A 407 23.00 -30.29 -15.47
N VAL A 408 22.10 -29.62 -14.72
CA VAL A 408 22.34 -28.30 -14.14
C VAL A 408 22.22 -28.35 -12.62
N ASP A 409 23.35 -28.13 -11.94
CA ASP A 409 23.42 -28.11 -10.48
C ASP A 409 22.41 -27.11 -9.89
N GLY A 410 21.60 -27.57 -8.95
CA GLY A 410 20.59 -26.77 -8.25
C GLY A 410 19.20 -26.80 -8.89
N MET A 411 19.01 -27.45 -10.04
CA MET A 411 17.70 -27.61 -10.69
C MET A 411 17.00 -28.91 -10.27
N ASN A 412 16.31 -28.89 -9.13
CA ASN A 412 15.59 -30.04 -8.58
C ASN A 412 14.10 -29.76 -8.30
N GLY A 413 13.57 -28.68 -8.88
CA GLY A 413 12.18 -28.27 -8.70
C GLY A 413 11.19 -29.24 -9.33
N THR A 414 10.13 -29.56 -8.59
CA THR A 414 9.04 -30.46 -9.05
C THR A 414 7.71 -29.74 -9.27
N ILE A 415 7.70 -28.41 -9.18
CA ILE A 415 6.51 -27.56 -9.33
C ILE A 415 6.08 -27.50 -10.80
N GLY A 416 7.05 -27.46 -11.71
CA GLY A 416 6.88 -27.50 -13.16
C GLY A 416 7.37 -28.82 -13.75
N PRO A 417 7.09 -29.08 -15.04
CA PRO A 417 7.53 -30.29 -15.72
C PRO A 417 9.06 -30.38 -15.79
N GLU A 418 9.59 -31.60 -15.68
CA GLU A 418 11.02 -31.86 -15.91
C GLU A 418 11.45 -31.34 -17.29
N LEU A 419 12.66 -30.80 -17.41
CA LEU A 419 13.20 -30.22 -18.64
C LEU A 419 14.12 -31.17 -19.42
N THR A 420 14.62 -32.25 -18.81
CA THR A 420 15.41 -33.30 -19.48
C THR A 420 14.66 -33.81 -20.71
N GLY A 421 15.24 -33.76 -21.91
CA GLY A 421 14.59 -34.14 -23.17
C GLY A 421 13.50 -33.22 -23.70
N LEU A 422 13.44 -31.96 -23.25
CA LEU A 422 12.41 -31.00 -23.67
C LEU A 422 12.41 -30.81 -25.19
N GLY A 423 13.59 -30.75 -25.81
CA GLY A 423 13.75 -30.62 -27.25
C GLY A 423 12.98 -31.66 -28.06
N ALA A 424 13.03 -32.92 -27.64
CA ALA A 424 12.38 -34.04 -28.31
C ALA A 424 10.84 -33.98 -28.24
N ARG A 425 10.28 -33.41 -27.16
CA ARG A 425 8.82 -33.37 -26.93
C ARG A 425 8.17 -32.05 -27.34
N ALA A 426 8.86 -30.92 -27.24
CA ALA A 426 8.29 -29.57 -27.45
C ALA A 426 7.60 -29.43 -28.81
N GLY A 427 8.23 -29.88 -29.90
CA GLY A 427 7.67 -29.79 -31.25
C GLY A 427 6.45 -30.69 -31.53
N THR A 428 6.01 -31.49 -30.56
CA THR A 428 4.81 -32.34 -30.65
C THR A 428 3.69 -31.92 -29.71
N ARG A 429 3.95 -30.93 -28.84
CA ARG A 429 2.98 -30.46 -27.84
C ARG A 429 1.86 -29.64 -28.46
N GLU A 430 2.21 -28.81 -29.44
CA GLU A 430 1.24 -27.99 -30.16
C GLU A 430 1.44 -28.11 -31.67
N SER A 431 0.41 -28.59 -32.36
CA SER A 431 0.48 -28.91 -33.80
C SER A 431 0.76 -27.71 -34.72
N ALA A 432 0.56 -26.49 -34.21
CA ALA A 432 0.75 -25.25 -34.94
C ALA A 432 2.11 -24.57 -34.69
N LEU A 433 2.92 -25.07 -33.74
CA LEU A 433 4.18 -24.45 -33.33
C LEU A 433 5.36 -25.39 -33.55
N THR A 434 6.51 -24.82 -33.91
CA THR A 434 7.79 -25.51 -33.82
C THR A 434 8.21 -25.67 -32.36
N ALA A 435 9.19 -26.56 -32.08
CA ALA A 435 9.75 -26.72 -30.74
C ALA A 435 10.32 -25.39 -30.19
N GLU A 436 10.92 -24.57 -31.06
CA GLU A 436 11.48 -23.28 -30.69
C GLU A 436 10.40 -22.26 -30.30
N GLU A 437 9.37 -22.12 -31.14
CA GLU A 437 8.23 -21.23 -30.88
C GLU A 437 7.49 -21.66 -29.61
N TYR A 438 7.26 -22.96 -29.43
CA TYR A 438 6.62 -23.49 -28.22
C TYR A 438 7.41 -23.17 -26.96
N ILE A 439 8.73 -23.38 -26.95
CA ILE A 439 9.57 -23.11 -25.78
C ILE A 439 9.59 -21.61 -25.48
N ARG A 440 9.76 -20.76 -26.51
CA ARG A 440 9.76 -19.31 -26.33
C ARG A 440 8.44 -18.81 -25.78
N GLU A 441 7.32 -19.18 -26.40
CA GLU A 441 6.00 -18.76 -25.96
C GLU A 441 5.66 -19.30 -24.57
N SER A 442 6.15 -20.49 -24.20
CA SER A 442 5.99 -21.03 -22.84
C SER A 442 6.78 -20.25 -21.77
N ILE A 443 7.87 -19.56 -22.14
CA ILE A 443 8.64 -18.72 -21.23
C ILE A 443 8.06 -17.31 -21.14
N GLU A 444 7.68 -16.73 -22.29
CA GLU A 444 7.13 -15.37 -22.38
C GLU A 444 5.66 -15.31 -21.89
N MET A 445 4.88 -16.36 -22.18
CA MET A 445 3.45 -16.49 -21.90
C MET A 445 3.13 -17.88 -21.32
N PRO A 446 3.60 -18.22 -20.11
CA PRO A 446 3.49 -19.58 -19.57
C PRO A 446 2.07 -20.15 -19.44
N GLY A 447 1.07 -19.27 -19.32
CA GLY A 447 -0.33 -19.66 -19.29
C GLY A 447 -0.92 -20.06 -20.64
N ALA A 448 -0.19 -19.89 -21.74
CA ALA A 448 -0.65 -20.28 -23.08
C ALA A 448 -0.68 -21.80 -23.25
N TYR A 449 0.28 -22.53 -22.64
CA TYR A 449 0.50 -23.96 -22.88
C TYR A 449 0.78 -24.74 -21.60
N VAL A 450 -0.24 -24.94 -20.77
CA VAL A 450 -0.12 -25.69 -19.51
C VAL A 450 -0.04 -27.19 -19.78
N VAL A 451 1.03 -27.84 -19.30
CA VAL A 451 1.23 -29.28 -19.44
C VAL A 451 0.26 -30.06 -18.55
N ASP A 452 -0.38 -31.10 -19.10
CA ASP A 452 -1.24 -32.02 -18.36
C ASP A 452 -0.58 -32.51 -17.06
N GLY A 453 -1.30 -32.36 -15.94
CA GLY A 453 -0.83 -32.74 -14.60
C GLY A 453 -0.09 -31.64 -13.84
N PHE A 454 0.17 -30.48 -14.46
CA PHE A 454 0.78 -29.33 -13.81
C PHE A 454 -0.21 -28.16 -13.69
N SER A 455 -0.01 -27.33 -12.67
CA SER A 455 -0.75 -26.09 -12.49
C SER A 455 -0.04 -24.93 -13.21
N ASN A 456 -0.80 -23.92 -13.62
CA ASN A 456 -0.26 -22.71 -14.24
C ASN A 456 0.41 -21.78 -13.20
N LEU A 457 1.55 -22.23 -12.66
CA LEU A 457 2.32 -21.53 -11.63
C LEU A 457 3.57 -20.83 -12.16
N MET A 458 3.97 -21.13 -13.40
CA MET A 458 5.16 -20.54 -14.01
C MET A 458 4.96 -19.03 -14.23
N PRO A 459 5.81 -18.17 -13.64
CA PRO A 459 5.73 -16.73 -13.86
C PRO A 459 6.17 -16.39 -15.29
N SER A 460 5.64 -15.30 -15.87
CA SER A 460 6.21 -14.77 -17.11
C SER A 460 7.63 -14.27 -16.83
N LEU A 461 8.60 -14.80 -17.57
CA LEU A 461 10.02 -14.44 -17.42
C LEU A 461 10.48 -13.46 -18.50
N ARG A 462 9.54 -12.93 -19.30
CA ARG A 462 9.81 -12.02 -20.43
C ARG A 462 10.70 -10.85 -20.03
N ASP A 463 10.43 -10.24 -18.89
CA ASP A 463 11.16 -9.05 -18.42
C ASP A 463 12.31 -9.40 -17.46
N SER A 464 12.53 -10.70 -17.20
CA SER A 464 13.60 -11.19 -16.33
C SER A 464 14.92 -11.42 -17.07
N MET A 465 14.92 -11.35 -18.41
CA MET A 465 16.11 -11.51 -19.25
C MET A 465 15.97 -10.72 -20.56
N THR A 466 17.08 -10.46 -21.24
CA THR A 466 17.06 -9.81 -22.56
C THR A 466 16.63 -10.78 -23.67
N ASN A 467 16.20 -10.27 -24.82
CA ASN A 467 15.86 -11.11 -25.98
C ASN A 467 17.04 -12.01 -26.41
N ASP A 468 18.27 -11.50 -26.38
CA ASP A 468 19.46 -12.28 -26.73
C ASP A 468 19.71 -13.45 -25.76
N GLU A 469 19.39 -13.24 -24.47
CA GLU A 469 19.51 -14.28 -23.44
C GLU A 469 18.39 -15.30 -23.54
N LEU A 470 17.17 -14.85 -23.87
CA LEU A 470 16.06 -15.73 -24.17
C LEU A 470 16.38 -16.59 -25.40
N ASP A 471 16.98 -16.02 -26.45
CA ASP A 471 17.39 -16.77 -27.64
C ASP A 471 18.41 -17.87 -27.29
N VAL A 472 19.42 -17.55 -26.48
CA VAL A 472 20.42 -18.51 -25.99
C VAL A 472 19.77 -19.61 -25.16
N LEU A 473 18.84 -19.24 -24.27
CA LEU A 473 18.13 -20.19 -23.42
C LEU A 473 17.21 -21.12 -24.22
N VAL A 474 16.44 -20.57 -25.16
CA VAL A 474 15.55 -21.35 -26.04
C VAL A 474 16.37 -22.31 -26.89
N GLU A 475 17.51 -21.88 -27.44
CA GLU A 475 18.39 -22.74 -28.22
C GLU A 475 18.93 -23.91 -27.37
N TYR A 476 19.35 -23.64 -26.14
CA TYR A 476 19.81 -24.66 -25.20
C TYR A 476 18.70 -25.68 -24.87
N LEU A 477 17.53 -25.19 -24.45
CA LEU A 477 16.39 -26.04 -24.07
C LEU A 477 15.87 -26.90 -25.23
N ARG A 478 15.90 -26.37 -26.46
CA ARG A 478 15.52 -27.09 -27.67
C ARG A 478 16.47 -28.25 -27.99
N ASN A 479 17.70 -28.20 -27.52
CA ASN A 479 18.71 -29.23 -27.79
C ASN A 479 18.88 -30.24 -26.63
N LEU A 480 18.07 -30.14 -25.56
CA LEU A 480 18.04 -31.14 -24.49
C LEU A 480 17.42 -32.45 -25.01
N GLU A 481 18.18 -33.55 -24.94
CA GLU A 481 17.80 -34.91 -25.39
C GLU A 481 17.09 -35.74 -24.33
#